data_AF-A0A645DES8-F1
#
_entry.id   AF-A0A645DES8-F1
#
_cell.length_a   1.000
_cell.length_b   1.000
_cell.length_c   1.000
_cell.angle_alpha   90.00
_cell.angle_beta   90.00
_cell.angle_gamma   90.00
#
_symmetry.space_group_name_H-M   'P 1'
#
loop_
_entity.id
_entity.type
_entity.pdbx_description
1 polymer ?
#
loop_
_entity_poly.entity_id
_entity_poly.type
_entity_poly.pdbx_seq_one_letter_code
_entity_poly.pdbx_strand_id
1 'polypeptide(L)'
;MRFLFIGVICGGIPVLYKKSTSGKKNKGDLLFLIIGFIIVLLMGADPAATTTLATSQGVLSIVFLLIAGVVVSIALILPGISASFMLLTLNLYDVTLNAVNNRNVPFLIPLGIGVVIGVLATTRGIENLLKRYPSKTYLLILGFVIGSIIPVFPGIPGGISIVTSLIAFIIGFIAIRYISEKDI
;
A
#
# COMPACT_ATOMS: atom_id res chain seq x y z
N MET A 1 6.20 8.07 -13.43
CA MET A 1 6.29 6.99 -12.42
C MET A 1 4.95 6.73 -11.72
N ARG A 2 4.26 7.75 -11.16
CA ARG A 2 2.96 7.55 -10.47
C ARG A 2 1.87 6.87 -11.33
N PHE A 3 1.73 7.23 -12.60
CA PHE A 3 0.77 6.58 -13.52
C PHE A 3 1.07 5.11 -13.84
N LEU A 4 2.35 4.73 -13.91
CA LEU A 4 2.75 3.33 -14.05
C LEU A 4 2.28 2.53 -12.84
N PHE A 5 2.47 3.10 -11.65
CA PHE A 5 2.04 2.50 -10.40
C PHE A 5 0.51 2.30 -10.37
N ILE A 6 -0.26 3.31 -10.75
CA ILE A 6 -1.73 3.21 -10.86
C ILE A 6 -2.14 2.11 -11.85
N GLY A 7 -1.42 1.96 -12.97
CA GLY A 7 -1.62 0.86 -13.91
C GLY A 7 -1.46 -0.51 -13.26
N VAL A 8 -0.41 -0.71 -12.45
CA VAL A 8 -0.17 -1.94 -11.71
C VAL A 8 -1.26 -2.22 -10.66
N ILE A 9 -1.67 -1.21 -9.87
CA ILE A 9 -2.77 -1.34 -8.91
C ILE A 9 -4.04 -1.81 -9.62
N CYS A 10 -4.43 -1.09 -10.69
CA CYS A 10 -5.64 -1.39 -11.44
C CYS A 10 -5.62 -2.78 -12.07
N GLY A 11 -4.46 -3.24 -12.58
CA GLY A 11 -4.32 -4.58 -13.13
C GLY A 11 -4.35 -5.70 -12.08
N GLY A 12 -4.03 -5.40 -10.82
CA GLY A 12 -4.13 -6.34 -9.70
C GLY A 12 -5.54 -6.51 -9.12
N ILE A 13 -6.43 -5.52 -9.30
CA ILE A 13 -7.82 -5.53 -8.78
C ILE A 13 -8.60 -6.79 -9.21
N PRO A 14 -8.64 -7.17 -10.51
CA PRO A 14 -9.40 -8.34 -10.96
C PRO A 14 -8.90 -9.66 -10.35
N VAL A 15 -7.60 -9.79 -10.17
CA VAL A 15 -6.94 -10.97 -9.60
C VAL A 15 -7.33 -11.13 -8.13
N LEU A 16 -7.20 -10.05 -7.35
CA LEU A 16 -7.56 -10.04 -5.93
C LEU A 16 -9.06 -10.30 -5.73
N TYR A 17 -9.91 -9.74 -6.60
CA TYR A 17 -11.35 -9.98 -6.56
C TYR A 17 -11.71 -11.44 -6.89
N LYS A 18 -11.07 -12.04 -7.90
CA LYS A 18 -11.26 -13.46 -8.25
C LYS A 18 -10.82 -14.40 -7.12
N LYS A 19 -9.71 -14.07 -6.46
CA LYS A 19 -9.18 -14.85 -5.32
C LYS A 19 -10.05 -14.72 -4.07
N SER A 20 -10.67 -13.56 -3.84
CA SER A 20 -11.72 -13.35 -2.83
C SER A 20 -12.99 -14.19 -3.11
N THR A 21 -13.34 -14.36 -4.38
CA THR A 21 -14.61 -14.99 -4.80
C THR A 21 -14.49 -16.51 -5.02
N SER A 22 -13.30 -17.11 -4.87
CA SER A 22 -13.09 -18.56 -5.01
C SER A 22 -13.67 -19.41 -3.86
N GLY A 23 -14.29 -18.78 -2.85
CA GLY A 23 -14.94 -19.45 -1.72
C GLY A 23 -16.46 -19.22 -1.64
N LYS A 24 -17.10 -19.65 -0.53
CA LYS A 24 -18.52 -19.40 -0.24
C LYS A 24 -18.78 -17.88 -0.20
N LYS A 25 -19.48 -17.34 -1.20
CA LYS A 25 -19.91 -15.93 -1.25
C LYS A 25 -20.81 -15.61 -0.06
N ASN A 26 -20.29 -14.84 0.89
CA ASN A 26 -21.10 -14.22 1.93
C ASN A 26 -21.14 -12.71 1.71
N LYS A 27 -22.34 -12.12 1.54
CA LYS A 27 -22.48 -10.67 1.29
C LYS A 27 -21.91 -9.81 2.42
N GLY A 28 -21.85 -10.36 3.64
CA GLY A 28 -21.24 -9.71 4.81
C GLY A 28 -19.72 -9.52 4.70
N ASP A 29 -19.02 -10.23 3.82
CA ASP A 29 -17.57 -10.06 3.68
C ASP A 29 -17.21 -8.75 2.94
N LEU A 30 -18.17 -8.14 2.23
CA LEU A 30 -17.98 -6.86 1.53
C LEU A 30 -17.75 -5.69 2.50
N LEU A 31 -18.16 -5.82 3.76
CA LEU A 31 -17.80 -4.88 4.82
C LEU A 31 -16.28 -4.74 4.97
N PHE A 32 -15.51 -5.81 4.78
CA PHE A 32 -14.06 -5.77 4.93
C PHE A 32 -13.40 -4.92 3.82
N LEU A 33 -13.99 -4.88 2.63
CA LEU A 33 -13.55 -3.98 1.56
C LEU A 33 -13.77 -2.52 1.96
N ILE A 34 -14.97 -2.19 2.46
CA ILE A 34 -15.30 -0.84 2.90
C ILE A 34 -14.38 -0.41 4.06
N ILE A 35 -14.14 -1.31 5.01
CA ILE A 35 -13.22 -1.07 6.14
C ILE A 35 -11.82 -0.75 5.64
N GLY A 36 -11.25 -1.58 4.75
CA GLY A 36 -9.92 -1.34 4.18
C GLY A 36 -9.84 0.00 3.43
N PHE A 37 -10.87 0.31 2.64
CA PHE A 37 -10.96 1.57 1.91
C PHE A 37 -11.01 2.79 2.84
N ILE A 38 -11.86 2.75 3.87
CA ILE A 38 -11.98 3.84 4.86
C ILE A 38 -10.67 4.02 5.63
N ILE A 39 -10.02 2.94 6.07
CA ILE A 39 -8.74 3.02 6.79
C ILE A 39 -7.73 3.79 5.95
N VAL A 40 -7.57 3.45 4.67
CA VAL A 40 -6.61 4.15 3.79
C VAL A 40 -7.00 5.61 3.57
N LEU A 41 -8.29 5.91 3.42
CA LEU A 41 -8.74 7.30 3.32
C LEU A 41 -8.43 8.11 4.57
N LEU A 42 -8.66 7.54 5.76
CA LEU A 42 -8.36 8.20 7.03
C LEU A 42 -6.85 8.40 7.21
N MET A 43 -6.03 7.43 6.77
CA MET A 43 -4.57 7.58 6.79
C MET A 43 -4.08 8.67 5.83
N GLY A 44 -4.77 8.87 4.70
CA GLY A 44 -4.46 9.91 3.72
C GLY A 44 -5.10 11.28 4.01
N ALA A 45 -5.90 11.42 5.07
CA ALA A 45 -6.72 12.61 5.31
C ALA A 45 -5.92 13.85 5.74
N ASP A 46 -4.79 13.66 6.44
CA ASP A 46 -3.92 14.76 6.86
C ASP A 46 -2.43 14.49 6.55
N PRO A 47 -2.00 14.81 5.31
CA PRO A 47 -0.60 14.72 4.91
C PRO A 47 0.34 15.60 5.75
N ALA A 48 -0.15 16.72 6.28
CA ALA A 48 0.67 17.66 7.05
C ALA A 48 0.91 17.15 8.47
N ALA A 49 -0.13 16.59 9.12
CA ALA A 49 0.03 15.98 10.43
C ALA A 49 0.96 14.75 10.39
N THR A 50 0.83 13.90 9.38
CA THR A 50 1.66 12.69 9.24
C THR A 50 3.13 13.02 9.02
N THR A 51 3.43 13.98 8.13
CA THR A 51 4.81 14.42 7.86
C THR A 51 5.42 15.13 9.07
N THR A 52 4.68 16.01 9.74
CA THR A 52 5.17 16.72 10.94
C THR A 52 5.46 15.76 12.10
N LEU A 53 4.60 14.78 12.35
CA LEU A 53 4.84 13.74 13.37
C LEU A 53 6.07 12.91 13.04
N ALA A 54 6.25 12.53 11.76
CA ALA A 54 7.37 11.72 11.31
C ALA A 54 8.72 12.44 11.38
N THR A 55 8.74 13.76 11.20
CA THR A 55 9.98 14.57 11.25
C THR A 55 10.20 15.27 12.59
N SER A 56 9.24 15.18 13.52
CA SER A 56 9.38 15.79 14.84
C SER A 56 10.53 15.17 15.63
N GLN A 57 11.26 15.97 16.41
CA GLN A 57 12.27 15.45 17.32
C GLN A 57 11.60 15.09 18.65
N GLY A 58 11.41 13.80 18.91
CA GLY A 58 10.83 13.33 20.17
C GLY A 58 10.38 11.87 20.16
N VAL A 59 10.03 11.34 21.33
CA VAL A 59 9.58 9.94 21.52
C VAL A 59 8.35 9.63 20.66
N LEU A 60 7.47 10.60 20.48
CA LEU A 60 6.25 10.48 19.67
C LEU A 60 6.57 10.12 18.20
N SER A 61 7.61 10.73 17.61
CA SER A 61 8.07 10.40 16.25
C SER A 61 8.59 8.96 16.16
N ILE A 62 9.34 8.50 17.16
CA ILE A 62 9.93 7.16 17.19
C ILE A 62 8.82 6.10 17.24
N VAL A 63 7.84 6.30 18.12
CA VAL A 63 6.67 5.42 18.23
C VAL A 63 5.86 5.42 16.93
N PHE A 64 5.63 6.61 16.36
CA PHE A 64 4.93 6.73 15.07
C PHE A 64 5.67 6.00 13.95
N LEU A 65 6.99 6.17 13.82
CA LEU A 65 7.82 5.53 12.80
C LEU A 65 7.89 4.01 12.98
N LEU A 66 7.91 3.51 14.22
CA LEU A 66 7.80 2.09 14.51
C LEU A 66 6.47 1.52 14.01
N ILE A 67 5.35 2.17 14.34
CA ILE A 67 4.01 1.76 13.89
C ILE A 67 3.90 1.86 12.37
N ALA A 68 4.39 2.94 11.78
CA ALA A 68 4.43 3.12 10.33
C ALA A 68 5.25 2.02 9.65
N GLY A 69 6.38 1.63 10.21
CA GLY A 69 7.19 0.51 9.73
C GLY A 69 6.44 -0.82 9.78
N VAL A 70 5.69 -1.09 10.86
CA VAL A 70 4.83 -2.27 10.96
C VAL A 70 3.76 -2.26 9.88
N VAL A 71 3.13 -1.11 9.63
CA VAL A 71 2.12 -0.98 8.56
C VAL A 71 2.75 -1.17 7.18
N VAL A 72 3.92 -0.61 6.92
CA VAL A 72 4.66 -0.78 5.65
C VAL A 72 5.06 -2.24 5.43
N SER A 73 5.35 -2.99 6.50
CA SER A 73 5.67 -4.42 6.40
C SER A 73 4.51 -5.26 5.84
N ILE A 74 3.26 -4.84 6.03
CA ILE A 74 2.08 -5.50 5.45
C ILE A 74 2.17 -5.48 3.93
N ALA A 75 2.65 -4.38 3.34
CA ALA A 75 2.87 -4.27 1.91
C ALA A 75 4.07 -5.06 1.40
N LEU A 76 5.00 -5.50 2.26
CA LEU A 76 6.06 -6.43 1.85
C LEU A 76 5.56 -7.88 1.73
N ILE A 77 4.47 -8.21 2.43
CA ILE A 77 3.94 -9.58 2.51
C ILE A 77 2.72 -9.76 1.59
N LEU A 78 1.90 -8.73 1.42
CA LEU A 78 0.71 -8.79 0.57
C LEU A 78 1.09 -8.82 -0.92
N PRO A 79 0.63 -9.83 -1.68
CA PRO A 79 0.86 -9.86 -3.11
C PRO A 79 0.10 -8.70 -3.78
N GLY A 80 0.81 -7.95 -4.63
CA GLY A 80 0.23 -6.85 -5.41
C GLY A 80 0.25 -5.48 -4.75
N ILE A 81 0.76 -5.34 -3.52
CA ILE A 81 1.03 -4.04 -2.86
C ILE A 81 2.54 -3.87 -2.75
N SER A 82 3.07 -2.68 -3.04
CA SER A 82 4.49 -2.37 -2.89
C SER A 82 4.74 -1.58 -1.60
N ALA A 83 5.88 -1.80 -0.93
CA ALA A 83 6.26 -1.03 0.25
C ALA A 83 6.38 0.47 -0.04
N SER A 84 6.93 0.86 -1.20
CA SER A 84 7.03 2.27 -1.62
C SER A 84 5.66 2.93 -1.74
N PHE A 85 4.64 2.15 -2.07
CA PHE A 85 3.27 2.63 -2.18
C PHE A 85 2.57 2.76 -0.84
N MET A 86 2.85 1.84 0.08
CA MET A 86 2.39 2.01 1.43
C MET A 86 2.99 3.29 2.04
N LEU A 87 4.27 3.56 1.78
CA LEU A 87 4.89 4.83 2.16
C LEU A 87 4.24 6.05 1.51
N LEU A 88 3.85 5.99 0.23
CA LEU A 88 3.11 7.07 -0.44
C LEU A 88 1.75 7.30 0.21
N THR A 89 1.03 6.22 0.50
CA THR A 89 -0.29 6.26 1.13
C THR A 89 -0.23 6.87 2.54
N LEU A 90 0.86 6.61 3.26
CA LEU A 90 1.15 7.18 4.57
C LEU A 90 1.72 8.61 4.51
N ASN A 91 1.89 9.20 3.32
CA ASN A 91 2.59 10.47 3.10
C ASN A 91 4.04 10.48 3.64
N LEU A 92 4.67 9.31 3.76
CA LEU A 92 6.04 9.15 4.26
C LEU A 92 7.06 8.91 3.15
N TYR A 93 6.64 8.76 1.90
CA TYR A 93 7.53 8.43 0.79
C TYR A 93 8.65 9.48 0.61
N ASP A 94 8.28 10.75 0.47
CA ASP A 94 9.24 11.83 0.23
C ASP A 94 10.12 12.07 1.47
N VAL A 95 9.56 11.95 2.68
CA VAL A 95 10.30 12.05 3.94
C VAL A 95 11.32 10.92 4.05
N THR A 96 10.92 9.69 3.72
CA THR A 96 11.79 8.51 3.76
C THR A 96 12.89 8.61 2.71
N LEU A 97 12.57 9.03 1.47
CA LEU A 97 13.57 9.26 0.43
C LEU A 97 14.59 10.32 0.85
N ASN A 98 14.14 11.44 1.40
CA ASN A 98 15.02 12.50 1.91
C ASN A 98 15.88 11.99 3.07
N ALA A 99 15.32 11.17 3.97
CA ALA A 99 16.05 10.55 5.06
C ALA A 99 17.15 9.59 4.56
N VAL A 100 16.87 8.81 3.51
CA VAL A 100 17.87 7.94 2.87
C VAL A 100 18.98 8.77 2.21
N ASN A 101 18.61 9.77 1.41
CA ASN A 101 19.58 10.63 0.70
C ASN A 101 20.51 11.37 1.67
N ASN A 102 19.97 11.86 2.79
CA ASN A 102 20.73 12.59 3.80
C ASN A 102 21.31 11.70 4.91
N ARG A 103 21.17 10.37 4.80
CA ARG A 103 21.57 9.40 5.84
C ARG A 103 21.06 9.77 7.24
N ASN A 104 19.79 10.18 7.34
CA ASN A 104 19.13 10.49 8.60
C ASN A 104 18.86 9.21 9.40
N VAL A 105 19.90 8.74 10.09
CA VAL A 105 19.87 7.53 10.93
C VAL A 105 18.78 7.59 12.01
N PRO A 106 18.54 8.73 12.72
CA PRO A 106 17.46 8.83 13.69
C PRO A 106 16.05 8.54 13.14
N PHE A 107 15.80 8.83 11.86
CA PHE A 107 14.54 8.48 11.20
C PHE A 107 14.53 7.02 10.71
N LEU A 108 15.63 6.58 10.10
CA LEU A 108 15.70 5.28 9.44
C LEU A 108 15.72 4.10 10.42
N ILE A 109 16.35 4.25 11.60
CA ILE A 109 16.43 3.17 12.59
C ILE A 109 15.03 2.79 13.11
N PRO A 110 14.22 3.70 13.67
CA PRO A 110 12.88 3.36 14.15
C PRO A 110 11.99 2.79 13.06
N LEU A 111 12.01 3.39 11.87
CA LEU A 111 11.24 2.89 10.73
C LEU A 111 11.67 1.47 10.33
N GLY A 112 12.98 1.23 10.23
CA GLY A 112 13.55 -0.08 9.89
C GLY A 112 13.24 -1.15 10.93
N ILE A 113 13.37 -0.82 12.22
CA ILE A 113 12.98 -1.73 13.32
C ILE A 113 11.49 -2.06 13.23
N GLY A 114 10.65 -1.06 12.97
CA GLY A 114 9.21 -1.25 12.79
C GLY A 114 8.91 -2.20 11.63
N VAL A 115 9.62 -2.05 10.51
CA VAL A 115 9.50 -2.96 9.35
C VAL A 115 9.90 -4.38 9.74
N VAL A 116 11.03 -4.58 10.43
CA VAL A 116 11.48 -5.93 10.82
C VAL A 116 10.50 -6.60 11.78
N ILE A 117 10.08 -5.89 12.83
CA ILE A 117 9.08 -6.39 13.79
C ILE A 117 7.77 -6.71 13.06
N GLY A 118 7.35 -5.80 12.19
CA GLY A 118 6.17 -5.95 11.36
C GLY A 118 6.24 -7.20 10.49
N VAL A 119 7.32 -7.40 9.73
CA VAL A 119 7.48 -8.59 8.90
C VAL A 119 7.34 -9.86 9.74
N LEU A 120 8.07 -9.96 10.87
CA LEU A 120 8.01 -11.15 11.73
C LEU A 120 6.61 -11.42 12.30
N ALA A 121 5.91 -10.37 12.73
CA ALA A 121 4.55 -10.48 13.28
C ALA A 121 3.51 -10.80 12.19
N THR A 122 3.62 -10.09 11.06
CA THR A 122 2.65 -10.08 9.98
C THR A 122 2.77 -11.32 9.10
N THR A 123 3.96 -11.91 8.90
CA THR A 123 4.12 -13.14 8.11
C THR A 123 3.23 -14.25 8.66
N ARG A 124 3.29 -14.51 9.98
CA ARG A 124 2.43 -15.53 10.62
C ARG A 124 0.98 -15.09 10.73
N GLY A 125 0.74 -13.80 11.02
CA GLY A 125 -0.61 -13.26 11.18
C GLY A 125 -1.43 -13.35 9.89
N ILE A 126 -0.91 -12.77 8.80
CA ILE A 126 -1.61 -12.72 7.51
C ILE A 126 -1.74 -14.10 6.90
N GLU A 127 -0.73 -14.97 7.02
CA GLU A 127 -0.84 -16.34 6.54
C GLU A 127 -1.96 -17.10 7.27
N ASN A 128 -2.07 -16.96 8.60
CA ASN A 128 -3.16 -17.56 9.36
C ASN A 128 -4.53 -16.98 9.00
N LEU A 129 -4.61 -15.66 8.75
CA LEU A 129 -5.84 -15.00 8.33
C LEU A 129 -6.27 -15.45 6.92
N LEU A 130 -5.34 -15.55 5.97
CA LEU A 130 -5.60 -16.06 4.62
C LEU A 130 -6.01 -17.54 4.64
N LYS A 131 -5.48 -18.35 5.56
CA LYS A 131 -5.87 -19.75 5.74
C LYS A 131 -7.26 -19.90 6.37
N ARG A 132 -7.60 -19.12 7.41
CA ARG A 132 -8.88 -19.23 8.13
C ARG A 132 -10.03 -18.42 7.51
N TYR A 133 -9.74 -17.26 6.94
CA TYR A 133 -10.73 -16.30 6.41
C TYR A 133 -10.32 -15.70 5.07
N PRO A 134 -10.05 -16.52 4.03
CA PRO A 134 -9.51 -16.05 2.75
C PRO A 134 -10.34 -14.93 2.11
N SER A 135 -11.66 -15.10 1.99
CA SER A 135 -12.52 -14.08 1.35
C SER A 135 -12.48 -12.72 2.07
N LYS A 136 -12.52 -12.71 3.41
CA LYS A 136 -12.50 -11.47 4.21
C LYS A 136 -11.16 -10.77 4.07
N THR A 137 -10.06 -11.51 4.16
CA THR A 137 -8.71 -10.95 4.05
C THR A 137 -8.46 -10.41 2.66
N TYR A 138 -8.82 -11.13 1.59
CA TYR A 138 -8.69 -10.61 0.22
C TYR A 138 -9.55 -9.37 -0.04
N LEU A 139 -10.75 -9.28 0.54
CA LEU A 139 -11.59 -8.08 0.41
C LEU A 139 -11.01 -6.89 1.16
N LEU A 140 -10.44 -7.10 2.33
CA LEU A 140 -9.73 -6.05 3.07
C LEU A 140 -8.51 -5.53 2.30
N ILE A 141 -7.71 -6.45 1.74
CA ILE A 141 -6.59 -6.12 0.84
C ILE A 141 -7.07 -5.32 -0.37
N LEU A 142 -8.17 -5.76 -1.00
CA LEU A 142 -8.77 -5.06 -2.12
C LEU A 142 -9.24 -3.66 -1.75
N GLY A 143 -9.83 -3.49 -0.56
CA GLY A 143 -10.18 -2.18 0.00
C GLY A 143 -8.98 -1.25 0.12
N PHE A 144 -7.87 -1.77 0.65
CA PHE A 144 -6.61 -1.02 0.72
C PHE A 144 -6.09 -0.62 -0.66
N VAL A 145 -6.06 -1.56 -1.61
CA VAL A 145 -5.61 -1.34 -3.00
C VAL A 145 -6.45 -0.27 -3.71
N ILE A 146 -7.77 -0.28 -3.53
CA ILE A 146 -8.65 0.72 -4.16
C ILE A 146 -8.50 2.09 -3.48
N GLY A 147 -8.50 2.14 -2.14
CA GLY A 147 -8.43 3.39 -1.39
C GLY A 147 -7.15 4.18 -1.66
N SER A 148 -6.07 3.47 -1.93
CA SER A 148 -4.73 4.02 -2.14
C SER A 148 -4.50 4.57 -3.56
N ILE A 149 -5.42 4.35 -4.50
CA ILE A 149 -5.41 5.02 -5.81
C ILE A 149 -5.57 6.54 -5.65
N ILE A 150 -6.41 6.97 -4.69
CA ILE A 150 -6.80 8.36 -4.47
C ILE A 150 -5.60 9.24 -4.10
N PRO A 151 -4.80 8.94 -3.05
CA PRO A 151 -3.64 9.76 -2.70
C PRO A 151 -2.50 9.70 -3.74
N VAL A 152 -2.46 8.65 -4.56
CA VAL A 152 -1.39 8.49 -5.58
C VAL A 152 -1.71 9.18 -6.89
N PHE A 153 -2.97 9.51 -7.16
CA PHE A 153 -3.37 10.19 -8.39
C PHE A 153 -2.77 11.61 -8.43
N PRO A 154 -1.81 11.89 -9.34
CA PRO A 154 -1.08 13.16 -9.34
C PRO A 154 -1.85 14.30 -10.03
N GLY A 155 -3.13 14.11 -10.36
CA GLY A 155 -3.93 15.04 -11.18
C GLY A 155 -3.88 14.72 -12.68
N ILE A 156 -4.58 15.52 -13.48
CA ILE A 156 -4.61 15.37 -14.95
C ILE A 156 -3.34 16.04 -15.53
N PRO A 157 -2.45 15.28 -16.20
CA PRO A 157 -1.26 15.84 -16.80
C PRO A 157 -1.62 16.68 -18.04
N GLY A 158 -0.88 17.76 -18.29
CA GLY A 158 -1.06 18.60 -19.49
C GLY A 158 -0.04 18.30 -20.59
N GLY A 159 -0.43 18.54 -21.85
CA GLY A 159 0.45 18.48 -23.03
C GLY A 159 0.97 17.07 -23.37
N ILE A 160 2.24 16.96 -23.76
CA ILE A 160 2.91 15.69 -24.16
C ILE A 160 2.95 14.68 -23.00
N SER A 161 2.88 15.16 -21.77
CA SER A 161 2.86 14.34 -20.55
C SER A 161 1.64 13.42 -20.47
N ILE A 162 0.56 13.70 -21.22
CA ILE A 162 -0.63 12.84 -21.31
C ILE A 162 -0.26 11.51 -21.98
N VAL A 163 0.48 11.57 -23.09
CA VAL A 163 0.87 10.40 -23.86
C VAL A 163 1.81 9.52 -23.04
N THR A 164 2.81 10.12 -22.39
CA THR A 164 3.74 9.36 -21.54
C THR A 164 3.06 8.75 -20.32
N SER A 165 2.06 9.43 -19.74
CA SER A 165 1.27 8.91 -18.61
C SER A 165 0.37 7.75 -19.02
N LEU A 166 -0.27 7.82 -20.19
CA LEU A 166 -1.06 6.72 -20.76
C LEU A 166 -0.20 5.51 -21.07
N ILE A 167 0.94 5.69 -21.73
CA ILE A 167 1.89 4.61 -22.02
C ILE A 167 2.34 3.95 -20.71
N ALA A 168 2.73 4.75 -19.72
CA ALA A 168 3.13 4.27 -18.41
C ALA A 168 2.03 3.44 -17.72
N PHE A 169 0.79 3.92 -17.75
CA PHE A 169 -0.36 3.21 -17.18
C PHE A 169 -0.61 1.87 -17.89
N ILE A 170 -0.63 1.86 -19.22
CA ILE A 170 -0.86 0.65 -20.03
C ILE A 170 0.24 -0.39 -19.78
N ILE A 171 1.51 0.03 -19.76
CA ILE A 171 2.64 -0.86 -19.46
C ILE A 171 2.47 -1.49 -18.08
N GLY A 172 2.16 -0.68 -17.05
CA GLY A 172 1.94 -1.17 -15.69
C GLY A 172 0.79 -2.19 -15.61
N PHE A 173 -0.32 -1.90 -16.29
CA PHE A 173 -1.50 -2.76 -16.32
C PHE A 173 -1.24 -4.10 -17.03
N ILE A 174 -0.55 -4.09 -18.17
CA ILE A 174 -0.21 -5.30 -18.92
C ILE A 174 0.82 -6.14 -18.16
N ALA A 175 1.85 -5.50 -17.60
CA ALA A 175 2.92 -6.20 -16.88
C ALA A 175 2.38 -7.03 -15.71
N ILE A 176 1.51 -6.45 -14.87
CA ILE A 176 0.94 -7.18 -13.73
C ILE A 176 -0.02 -8.29 -14.17
N ARG A 177 -0.79 -8.06 -15.25
CA ARG A 177 -1.70 -9.06 -15.78
C ARG A 177 -0.95 -10.27 -16.33
N TYR A 178 0.13 -10.03 -17.08
CA TYR A 178 0.97 -11.09 -17.64
C TYR A 178 1.67 -11.93 -16.56
N ILE A 179 2.14 -11.29 -15.48
CA ILE A 179 2.72 -11.99 -14.33
C ILE A 179 1.65 -12.78 -13.58
N SER A 180 0.50 -12.16 -13.30
CA SER A 180 -0.54 -12.80 -12.51
C SER A 180 -1.27 -13.93 -13.24
N GLU A 181 -1.32 -13.93 -14.58
CA GLU A 181 -1.90 -15.05 -15.36
C GLU A 181 -1.01 -16.30 -15.35
N LYS A 182 0.26 -16.21 -14.94
CA LYS A 182 1.16 -17.37 -14.74
C LYS A 182 1.08 -18.01 -13.35
N ASP A 183 0.55 -17.29 -12.36
CA ASP A 183 0.47 -17.72 -10.95
C ASP A 183 -0.93 -18.22 -10.53
N ILE A 184 -1.87 -18.31 -11.48
CA ILE A 184 -3.24 -18.85 -11.29
C ILE A 184 -3.32 -20.22 -11.98
#